data_AF-A0A952V1X1-F1
#
_entry.id   AF-A0A952V1X1-F1
#
_cell.length_a   1.000
_cell.length_b   1.000
_cell.length_c   1.000
_cell.angle_alpha   90.00
_cell.angle_beta   90.00
_cell.angle_gamma   90.00
#
_symmetry.space_group_name_H-M   'P 1'
#
loop_
_entity.id
_entity.type
_entity.pdbx_description
1 polymer ?
#
loop_
_entity_poly.entity_id
_entity_poly.type
_entity_poly.pdbx_seq_one_letter_code
_entity_poly.pdbx_strand_id
1 'polypeptide(L)'
;MAKKDTLTYVETEGGPFVLLPLELKKAWKGAGDDDDDDDDESDYERAEAFVSTVGVLDVGKGKALVLGEAEVTAYRATKDGGVFIQRVFGDEDAAVIRAVDGALASGKWKDAKLELLVAKKGKLALFDSACAYEDADEDEILEVTLAPGRYAIKTARVKSKEVEAGLVRLVRLPK
;
A
#
# COMPACT_ATOMS: atom_id res chain seq x y z
N MET A 1 -2.98 11.58 -30.03
CA MET A 1 -3.73 10.65 -29.16
C MET A 1 -3.24 10.88 -27.74
N ALA A 2 -4.09 11.34 -26.82
CA ALA A 2 -3.71 11.47 -25.42
C ALA A 2 -3.40 10.07 -24.88
N LYS A 3 -2.30 9.91 -24.14
CA LYS A 3 -2.00 8.66 -23.44
C LYS A 3 -3.20 8.38 -22.53
N LYS A 4 -3.83 7.20 -22.68
CA LYS A 4 -4.83 6.75 -21.72
C LYS A 4 -4.06 6.53 -20.42
N ASP A 5 -4.37 7.29 -19.38
CA ASP A 5 -3.77 7.06 -18.08
C ASP A 5 -4.21 5.66 -17.62
N THR A 6 -3.26 4.74 -17.52
CA THR A 6 -3.46 3.36 -17.06
C THR A 6 -2.84 3.20 -15.69
N LEU A 7 -3.49 2.43 -14.82
CA LEU A 7 -2.98 2.09 -13.50
C LEU A 7 -2.22 0.76 -13.58
N THR A 8 -1.08 0.70 -12.91
CA THR A 8 -0.36 -0.56 -12.66
C THR A 8 -0.85 -1.09 -11.31
N TYR A 9 -1.35 -2.32 -11.33
CA TYR A 9 -1.87 -3.00 -10.15
C TYR A 9 -0.91 -4.08 -9.69
N VAL A 10 -0.93 -4.32 -8.39
CA VAL A 10 -0.43 -5.54 -7.77
C VAL A 10 -1.63 -6.34 -7.30
N GLU A 11 -1.58 -7.64 -7.49
CA GLU A 11 -2.60 -8.59 -7.08
C GLU A 11 -2.19 -9.27 -5.78
N THR A 12 -3.14 -9.94 -5.15
CA THR A 12 -2.91 -10.80 -3.98
C THR A 12 -3.72 -12.08 -4.16
N GLU A 13 -3.22 -13.20 -3.66
CA GLU A 13 -4.00 -14.44 -3.60
C GLU A 13 -5.01 -14.44 -2.42
N GLY A 14 -4.95 -13.43 -1.57
CA GLY A 14 -5.81 -13.22 -0.41
C GLY A 14 -5.06 -12.46 0.69
N GLY A 15 -5.79 -11.67 1.48
CA GLY A 15 -5.21 -10.95 2.61
C GLY A 15 -4.67 -9.54 2.27
N PRO A 16 -3.88 -8.94 3.18
CA PRO A 16 -3.44 -7.55 3.06
C PRO A 16 -2.21 -7.38 2.14
N PHE A 17 -1.98 -6.15 1.71
CA PHE A 17 -0.73 -5.76 1.04
C PHE A 17 0.22 -5.11 2.02
N VAL A 18 1.53 -5.23 1.74
CA VAL A 18 2.57 -4.53 2.48
C VAL A 18 3.30 -3.53 1.58
N LEU A 19 3.48 -2.30 2.06
CA LEU A 19 4.41 -1.33 1.50
C LEU A 19 5.67 -1.29 2.37
N LEU A 20 6.72 -1.95 1.89
CA LEU A 20 7.97 -2.18 2.61
C LEU A 20 9.09 -1.25 2.08
N PRO A 21 9.77 -0.47 2.94
CA PRO A 21 11.04 0.15 2.56
C PRO A 21 12.05 -0.91 2.10
N LEU A 22 12.63 -0.75 0.91
CA LEU A 22 13.51 -1.79 0.31
C LEU A 22 14.78 -2.09 1.10
N GLU A 23 15.17 -1.23 2.03
CA GLU A 23 16.25 -1.49 2.98
C GLU A 23 15.90 -2.52 4.06
N LEU A 24 14.61 -2.82 4.24
CA LEU A 24 14.08 -3.81 5.17
C LEU A 24 13.72 -5.13 4.47
N LYS A 25 13.98 -5.27 3.16
CA LYS A 25 13.52 -6.41 2.37
C LYS A 25 13.87 -7.79 2.93
N LYS A 26 15.02 -7.92 3.59
CA LYS A 26 15.48 -9.19 4.20
C LYS A 26 14.80 -9.52 5.53
N ALA A 27 14.16 -8.53 6.13
CA ALA A 27 13.50 -8.65 7.42
C ALA A 27 12.00 -8.95 7.29
N TRP A 28 11.43 -8.89 6.08
CA TRP A 28 10.07 -9.34 5.81
C TRP A 28 10.12 -10.77 5.25
N LYS A 29 9.49 -11.70 5.97
CA LYS A 29 9.46 -13.15 5.73
C LYS A 29 8.11 -13.65 5.22
N GLY A 30 7.10 -12.80 5.18
CA GLY A 30 5.76 -13.17 4.75
C GLY A 30 5.09 -14.13 5.73
N ALA A 31 4.41 -15.15 5.22
CA ALA A 31 3.79 -16.20 6.01
C ALA A 31 4.81 -17.14 6.69
N GLY A 32 6.09 -17.07 6.31
CA GLY A 32 7.12 -18.00 6.77
C GLY A 32 7.07 -19.34 6.01
N ASP A 33 8.11 -20.15 6.21
CA ASP A 33 8.06 -21.58 5.88
C ASP A 33 7.50 -22.32 7.10
N ASP A 34 6.59 -23.28 6.91
CA ASP A 34 5.98 -24.12 7.97
C ASP A 34 7.01 -24.90 8.85
N ASP A 35 8.30 -24.82 8.53
CA ASP A 35 9.40 -25.59 9.14
C ASP A 35 10.15 -24.84 10.26
N ASP A 36 9.86 -23.55 10.50
CA ASP A 36 10.42 -22.82 11.64
C ASP A 36 9.52 -22.99 12.88
N ASP A 37 9.91 -23.90 13.78
CA ASP A 37 9.35 -24.18 15.12
C ASP A 37 9.44 -22.98 16.10
N ASP A 38 9.37 -21.74 15.63
CA ASP A 38 9.26 -20.56 16.48
C ASP A 38 7.77 -20.29 16.75
N ASP A 39 7.36 -20.32 18.02
CA ASP A 39 6.01 -19.95 18.51
C ASP A 39 5.63 -18.47 18.25
N ASP A 40 6.43 -17.74 17.45
CA ASP A 40 6.25 -16.32 17.14
C ASP A 40 5.34 -16.12 15.91
N GLU A 41 4.44 -15.14 15.98
CA GLU A 41 3.53 -14.77 14.89
C GLU A 41 4.32 -14.31 13.64
N SER A 42 3.98 -14.87 12.48
CA SER A 42 4.60 -14.54 11.19
C SER A 42 4.35 -13.08 10.78
N ASP A 43 5.08 -12.60 9.76
CA ASP A 43 4.88 -11.25 9.26
C ASP A 43 3.50 -11.06 8.62
N TYR A 44 3.01 -12.09 7.92
CA TYR A 44 1.67 -12.15 7.34
C TYR A 44 0.58 -12.12 8.43
N GLU A 45 0.66 -12.97 9.45
CA GLU A 45 -0.33 -13.01 10.54
C GLU A 45 -0.40 -11.66 11.28
N ARG A 46 0.76 -11.03 11.54
CA ARG A 46 0.81 -9.66 12.08
C ARG A 46 0.10 -8.64 11.17
N ALA A 47 0.16 -8.83 9.86
CA ALA A 47 -0.51 -7.97 8.88
C ALA A 47 -2.02 -8.20 8.84
N GLU A 48 -2.50 -9.42 9.11
CA GLU A 48 -3.92 -9.75 9.15
C GLU A 48 -4.69 -8.96 10.22
N ALA A 49 -4.04 -8.49 11.28
CA ALA A 49 -4.63 -7.56 12.24
C ALA A 49 -5.19 -6.28 11.57
N PHE A 50 -4.80 -5.98 10.33
CA PHE A 50 -5.20 -4.81 9.57
C PHE A 50 -6.02 -5.11 8.30
N VAL A 51 -6.59 -6.31 8.12
CA VAL A 51 -7.39 -6.66 6.91
C VAL A 51 -8.46 -5.60 6.59
N SER A 52 -9.12 -5.05 7.62
CA SER A 52 -10.22 -4.09 7.48
C SER A 52 -9.80 -2.61 7.56
N THR A 53 -8.51 -2.32 7.71
CA THR A 53 -8.01 -0.96 7.95
C THR A 53 -6.60 -0.75 7.37
N VAL A 54 -6.00 0.41 7.63
CA VAL A 54 -4.59 0.68 7.36
C VAL A 54 -3.80 0.53 8.66
N GLY A 55 -2.62 -0.08 8.57
CA GLY A 55 -1.75 -0.37 9.71
C GLY A 55 -0.31 0.05 9.49
N VAL A 56 0.47 0.10 10.57
CA VAL A 56 1.93 0.25 10.49
C VAL A 56 2.57 -0.76 11.42
N LEU A 57 3.41 -1.63 10.86
CA LEU A 57 4.12 -2.68 11.59
C LEU A 57 5.60 -2.33 11.77
N ASP A 58 6.17 -2.79 12.87
CA ASP A 58 7.62 -2.80 13.05
C ASP A 58 8.23 -3.97 12.25
N VAL A 59 9.23 -3.66 11.43
CA VAL A 59 9.94 -4.62 10.58
C VAL A 59 11.44 -4.36 10.70
N GLY A 60 12.15 -5.29 11.33
CA GLY A 60 13.57 -5.11 11.67
C GLY A 60 13.82 -3.82 12.45
N LYS A 61 14.48 -2.84 11.82
CA LYS A 61 14.81 -1.53 12.43
C LYS A 61 13.93 -0.38 11.94
N GLY A 62 12.91 -0.67 11.15
CA GLY A 62 12.04 0.33 10.55
C GLY A 62 10.58 -0.09 10.63
N LYS A 63 9.76 0.50 9.75
CA LYS A 63 8.32 0.26 9.71
C LYS A 63 7.84 -0.02 8.30
N ALA A 64 6.85 -0.89 8.18
CA ALA A 64 6.11 -1.14 6.94
C ALA A 64 4.67 -0.64 7.09
N LEU A 65 4.07 -0.20 5.99
CA LEU A 65 2.66 0.18 5.95
C LEU A 65 1.87 -1.03 5.45
N VAL A 66 0.84 -1.42 6.19
CA VAL A 66 -0.09 -2.48 5.79
C VAL A 66 -1.34 -1.83 5.22
N LEU A 67 -1.72 -2.24 4.02
CA LEU A 67 -2.98 -1.89 3.38
C LEU A 67 -3.89 -3.11 3.51
N GLY A 68 -5.16 -2.90 3.90
CA GLY A 68 -6.11 -3.99 4.03
C GLY A 68 -6.35 -4.82 2.74
N GLU A 69 -7.36 -5.65 2.80
CA GLU A 69 -7.63 -6.64 1.76
C GLU A 69 -8.49 -6.06 0.63
N ALA A 70 -7.93 -6.13 -0.58
CA ALA A 70 -8.61 -5.91 -1.84
C ALA A 70 -7.99 -6.85 -2.86
N GLU A 71 -8.71 -7.18 -3.94
CA GLU A 71 -8.14 -8.09 -4.96
C GLU A 71 -6.91 -7.47 -5.63
N VAL A 72 -6.94 -6.15 -5.86
CA VAL A 72 -5.84 -5.43 -6.50
C VAL A 72 -5.60 -4.06 -5.88
N THR A 73 -4.32 -3.69 -5.78
CA THR A 73 -3.90 -2.36 -5.31
C THR A 73 -2.99 -1.68 -6.33
N ALA A 74 -3.31 -0.43 -6.68
CA ALA A 74 -2.44 0.43 -7.49
C ALA A 74 -1.85 1.59 -6.68
N TYR A 75 -0.77 2.19 -7.18
CA TYR A 75 -0.19 3.42 -6.63
C TYR A 75 -0.21 4.55 -7.65
N ARG A 76 -0.62 5.74 -7.19
CA ARG A 76 -0.55 6.98 -7.97
C ARG A 76 0.21 8.06 -7.20
N ALA A 77 1.30 8.52 -7.78
CA ALA A 77 2.10 9.60 -7.20
C ALA A 77 1.32 10.94 -7.20
N THR A 78 1.58 11.74 -6.17
CA THR A 78 1.11 13.13 -6.06
C THR A 78 2.29 14.05 -5.73
N LYS A 79 2.09 15.37 -5.79
CA LYS A 79 3.16 16.34 -5.50
C LYS A 79 3.80 16.15 -4.12
N ASP A 80 3.00 15.78 -3.12
CA ASP A 80 3.41 15.72 -1.71
C ASP A 80 3.37 14.28 -1.14
N GLY A 81 3.40 13.26 -1.99
CA GLY A 81 3.33 11.85 -1.60
C GLY A 81 2.65 11.00 -2.66
N GLY A 82 1.60 10.27 -2.29
CA GLY A 82 0.88 9.42 -3.22
C GLY A 82 -0.40 8.84 -2.63
N VAL A 83 -1.15 8.12 -3.46
CA VAL A 83 -2.39 7.45 -3.10
C VAL A 83 -2.32 6.00 -3.55
N PHE A 84 -2.56 5.08 -2.62
CA PHE A 84 -2.84 3.68 -2.90
C PHE A 84 -4.34 3.51 -3.14
N ILE A 85 -4.68 2.70 -4.13
CA ILE A 85 -6.03 2.51 -4.64
C ILE A 85 -6.35 1.03 -4.52
N GLN A 86 -7.06 0.67 -3.45
CA GLN A 86 -7.54 -0.68 -3.18
C GLN A 86 -8.87 -0.85 -3.91
N ARG A 87 -8.83 -1.44 -5.11
CA ARG A 87 -10.00 -1.53 -5.99
C ARG A 87 -10.93 -2.63 -5.49
N VAL A 88 -12.21 -2.30 -5.32
CA VAL A 88 -13.26 -3.27 -4.98
C VAL A 88 -14.06 -3.64 -6.24
N PHE A 89 -14.40 -2.65 -7.07
CA PHE A 89 -14.93 -2.90 -8.41
C PHE A 89 -14.73 -1.69 -9.33
N GLY A 90 -14.87 -1.93 -10.64
CA GLY A 90 -15.08 -0.92 -11.66
C GLY A 90 -14.09 -1.04 -12.79
N ASP A 91 -14.52 -1.53 -13.95
CA ASP A 91 -13.68 -2.17 -14.98
C ASP A 91 -12.70 -1.24 -15.74
N GLU A 92 -12.98 0.07 -15.76
CA GLU A 92 -12.16 1.03 -16.49
C GLU A 92 -11.31 1.91 -15.56
N ASP A 93 -9.98 1.88 -15.78
CA ASP A 93 -9.02 2.74 -15.07
C ASP A 93 -9.40 4.23 -15.12
N ALA A 94 -9.96 4.70 -16.23
CA ALA A 94 -10.37 6.09 -16.38
C ALA A 94 -11.45 6.49 -15.35
N ALA A 95 -12.39 5.60 -15.05
CA ALA A 95 -13.41 5.83 -14.05
C ALA A 95 -12.80 5.85 -12.64
N VAL A 96 -11.87 4.93 -12.35
CA VAL A 96 -11.15 4.86 -11.07
C VAL A 96 -10.32 6.12 -10.85
N ILE A 97 -9.56 6.56 -11.86
CA ILE A 97 -8.74 7.78 -11.83
C ILE A 97 -9.60 9.00 -11.56
N ARG A 98 -10.73 9.14 -12.26
CA ARG A 98 -11.66 10.26 -12.04
C ARG A 98 -12.22 10.27 -10.61
N ALA A 99 -12.52 9.10 -10.04
CA ALA A 99 -12.97 8.99 -8.66
C ALA A 99 -11.89 9.42 -7.67
N VAL A 100 -10.64 9.00 -7.89
CA VAL A 100 -9.47 9.42 -7.09
C VAL A 100 -9.24 10.92 -7.19
N ASP A 101 -9.30 11.51 -8.37
CA ASP A 101 -9.18 12.96 -8.58
C ASP A 101 -10.27 13.73 -7.83
N GLY A 102 -11.51 13.23 -7.89
CA GLY A 102 -12.62 13.78 -7.10
C GLY A 102 -12.37 13.73 -5.60
N ALA A 103 -11.84 12.61 -5.08
CA ALA A 103 -11.50 12.47 -3.67
C ALA A 103 -10.37 13.43 -3.25
N LEU A 104 -9.32 13.54 -4.06
CA LEU A 104 -8.20 14.47 -3.86
C LEU A 104 -8.70 15.93 -3.81
N ALA A 105 -9.57 16.32 -4.74
CA ALA A 105 -10.13 17.67 -4.81
C ALA A 105 -11.10 17.97 -3.65
N SER A 106 -11.88 16.98 -3.19
CA SER A 106 -12.88 17.18 -2.15
C SER A 106 -12.31 17.48 -0.76
N GLY A 107 -11.06 17.08 -0.50
CA GLY A 107 -10.44 17.18 0.83
C GLY A 107 -11.07 16.30 1.92
N LYS A 108 -12.07 15.46 1.59
CA LYS A 108 -12.79 14.59 2.55
C LYS A 108 -11.99 13.33 2.91
N TRP A 109 -10.87 13.54 3.59
CA TRP A 109 -9.99 12.47 4.05
C TRP A 109 -10.08 12.31 5.56
N LYS A 110 -10.17 11.08 6.04
CA LYS A 110 -10.05 10.74 7.46
C LYS A 110 -8.57 10.62 7.81
N ASP A 111 -8.18 11.17 8.94
CA ASP A 111 -6.82 11.00 9.48
C ASP A 111 -6.73 9.64 10.17
N ALA A 112 -5.80 8.79 9.74
CA ALA A 112 -5.60 7.46 10.33
C ALA A 112 -4.87 7.52 11.68
N LYS A 113 -4.28 8.68 12.05
CA LYS A 113 -3.42 8.85 13.23
C LYS A 113 -2.21 7.90 13.21
N LEU A 114 -1.73 7.61 12.00
CA LEU A 114 -0.54 6.81 11.74
C LEU A 114 0.45 7.63 10.91
N GLU A 115 1.73 7.35 11.11
CA GLU A 115 2.82 7.94 10.35
C GLU A 115 3.74 6.87 9.78
N LEU A 116 4.23 7.11 8.56
CA LEU A 116 5.27 6.32 7.93
C LEU A 116 6.55 7.15 7.79
N LEU A 117 7.68 6.61 8.24
CA LEU A 117 8.99 7.20 8.03
C LEU A 117 9.62 6.62 6.78
N VAL A 118 9.82 7.46 5.76
CA VAL A 118 10.54 7.11 4.54
C VAL A 118 12.01 7.47 4.72
N ALA A 119 12.87 6.46 4.64
CA ALA A 119 14.31 6.59 4.80
C ALA A 119 15.00 7.28 3.61
N LYS A 120 16.32 7.48 3.72
CA LYS A 120 17.12 8.32 2.80
C LYS A 120 17.04 7.90 1.32
N LYS A 121 16.89 6.60 1.04
CA LYS A 121 16.82 6.10 -0.34
C LYS A 121 15.44 6.33 -0.98
N GLY A 122 14.39 6.44 -0.18
CA GLY A 122 13.05 6.73 -0.68
C GLY A 122 12.43 5.63 -1.54
N LYS A 123 13.01 4.42 -1.54
CA LYS A 123 12.50 3.28 -2.33
C LYS A 123 11.71 2.33 -1.45
N LEU A 124 10.50 2.03 -1.86
CA LEU A 124 9.60 1.08 -1.21
C LEU A 124 9.06 0.11 -2.26
N ALA A 125 8.56 -1.03 -1.83
CA ALA A 125 7.85 -2.00 -2.66
C ALA A 125 6.48 -2.27 -2.06
N LEU A 126 5.46 -2.24 -2.92
CA LEU A 126 4.13 -2.74 -2.62
C LEU A 126 4.00 -4.14 -3.20
N PHE A 127 3.62 -5.12 -2.38
CA PHE A 127 3.44 -6.52 -2.77
C PHE A 127 2.50 -7.24 -1.79
N ASP A 128 2.13 -8.48 -2.11
CA ASP A 128 1.36 -9.36 -1.24
C ASP A 128 2.10 -9.58 0.09
N SER A 129 1.41 -9.42 1.22
CA SER A 129 2.02 -9.58 2.54
C SER A 129 2.41 -11.03 2.87
N ALA A 130 1.82 -12.02 2.21
CA ALA A 130 2.13 -13.44 2.41
C ALA A 130 3.51 -13.82 1.85
N CYS A 131 4.00 -13.08 0.85
CA CYS A 131 5.30 -13.34 0.25
C CYS A 131 6.44 -12.73 1.08
N ALA A 132 7.59 -13.39 1.14
CA ALA A 132 8.83 -12.68 1.43
C ALA A 132 9.23 -11.85 0.19
N TYR A 133 9.87 -10.69 0.40
CA TYR A 133 10.25 -9.84 -0.74
C TYR A 133 11.24 -10.54 -1.70
N GLU A 134 12.09 -11.44 -1.18
CA GLU A 134 13.11 -12.12 -1.99
C GLU A 134 12.52 -13.23 -2.88
N ASP A 135 11.28 -13.65 -2.62
CA ASP A 135 10.59 -14.74 -3.32
C ASP A 135 9.52 -14.24 -4.29
N ALA A 136 9.10 -12.97 -4.19
CA ALA A 136 8.13 -12.36 -5.11
C ALA A 136 8.78 -12.00 -6.46
N ASP A 137 8.07 -12.29 -7.54
CA ASP A 137 8.51 -11.97 -8.91
C ASP A 137 8.42 -10.46 -9.21
N GLU A 138 9.14 -10.01 -10.25
CA GLU A 138 9.21 -8.58 -10.58
C GLU A 138 7.85 -7.96 -10.94
N ASP A 139 6.93 -8.75 -11.49
CA ASP A 139 5.57 -8.33 -11.85
C ASP A 139 4.57 -8.37 -10.68
N GLU A 140 4.93 -9.02 -9.57
CA GLU A 140 4.18 -9.04 -8.31
C GLU A 140 4.57 -7.86 -7.38
N ILE A 141 5.58 -7.10 -7.77
CA ILE A 141 6.12 -5.98 -7.00
C ILE A 141 5.87 -4.65 -7.73
N LEU A 142 5.21 -3.72 -7.04
CA LEU A 142 5.16 -2.33 -7.48
C LEU A 142 6.16 -1.47 -6.69
N GLU A 143 7.25 -1.07 -7.35
CA GLU A 143 8.20 -0.12 -6.76
C GLU A 143 7.58 1.29 -6.62
N VAL A 144 7.66 1.83 -5.42
CA VAL A 144 7.19 3.16 -5.05
C VAL A 144 8.37 4.02 -4.63
N THR A 145 8.52 5.18 -5.26
CA THR A 145 9.52 6.18 -4.86
C THR A 145 8.85 7.35 -4.14
N LEU A 146 9.32 7.63 -2.93
CA LEU A 146 8.89 8.76 -2.09
C LEU A 146 10.11 9.57 -1.63
N ALA A 147 9.94 10.87 -1.47
CA ALA A 147 10.99 11.69 -0.89
C ALA A 147 11.23 11.31 0.58
N PRO A 148 12.47 11.31 1.09
CA PRO A 148 12.73 11.00 2.49
C PRO A 148 12.00 11.93 3.45
N GLY A 149 11.42 11.38 4.53
CA GLY A 149 10.69 12.16 5.54
C GLY A 149 9.53 11.41 6.18
N ARG A 150 8.79 12.11 7.04
CA ARG A 150 7.58 11.57 7.67
C ARG A 150 6.35 11.84 6.80
N TYR A 151 5.46 10.87 6.73
CA TYR A 151 4.21 10.94 6.00
C TYR A 151 3.07 10.63 6.93
N ALA A 152 2.07 11.51 7.00
CA ALA A 152 0.79 11.20 7.63
C ALA A 152 -0.04 10.33 6.68
N ILE A 153 -0.71 9.35 7.27
CA ILE A 153 -1.59 8.44 6.55
C ILE A 153 -3.03 8.95 6.67
N LYS A 154 -3.71 9.07 5.53
CA LYS A 154 -5.12 9.44 5.47
C LYS A 154 -5.90 8.42 4.66
N THR A 155 -7.15 8.19 5.02
CA THR A 155 -8.01 7.25 4.32
C THR A 155 -9.26 7.91 3.77
N ALA A 156 -9.76 7.38 2.66
CA ALA A 156 -11.06 7.73 2.11
C ALA A 156 -11.66 6.49 1.44
N ARG A 157 -12.97 6.55 1.17
CA ARG A 157 -13.65 5.56 0.33
C ARG A 157 -14.38 6.30 -0.77
N VAL A 158 -14.21 5.83 -2.01
CA VAL A 158 -14.99 6.31 -3.16
C VAL A 158 -15.98 5.23 -3.55
N LYS A 159 -17.22 5.63 -3.82
CA LYS A 159 -18.28 4.74 -4.26
C LYS A 159 -19.21 5.47 -5.22
N SER A 160 -19.39 4.90 -6.40
CA SER A 160 -20.33 5.33 -7.42
C SER A 160 -21.03 4.11 -8.03
N LYS A 161 -21.76 4.29 -9.13
CA LYS A 161 -22.28 3.15 -9.91
C LYS A 161 -21.20 2.44 -10.73
N GLU A 162 -20.07 3.11 -10.98
CA GLU A 162 -19.01 2.64 -11.88
C GLU A 162 -17.80 2.13 -11.12
N VAL A 163 -17.56 2.62 -9.89
CA VAL A 163 -16.34 2.33 -9.12
C VAL A 163 -16.64 2.24 -7.63
N GLU A 164 -15.98 1.30 -6.96
CA GLU A 164 -15.75 1.36 -5.52
C GLU A 164 -14.28 1.06 -5.21
N ALA A 165 -13.67 1.90 -4.38
CA ALA A 165 -12.29 1.72 -3.95
C ALA A 165 -12.05 2.30 -2.55
N GLY A 166 -11.21 1.60 -1.78
CA GLY A 166 -10.53 2.14 -0.61
C GLY A 166 -9.32 2.96 -1.06
N LEU A 167 -9.11 4.12 -0.44
CA LEU A 167 -7.98 4.99 -0.75
C LEU A 167 -7.12 5.20 0.50
N VAL A 168 -5.81 4.98 0.38
CA VAL A 168 -4.83 5.30 1.40
C VAL A 168 -3.86 6.33 0.85
N ARG A 169 -3.87 7.54 1.41
CA ARG A 169 -3.05 8.66 0.97
C ARG A 169 -1.91 8.91 1.94
N LEU A 170 -0.71 9.00 1.39
CA LEU A 170 0.48 9.49 2.08
C LEU A 170 0.64 10.98 1.82
N VAL A 171 0.69 11.76 2.90
CA VAL A 171 0.90 13.21 2.85
C VAL A 171 2.17 13.55 3.62
N ARG A 172 3.18 14.08 2.93
CA ARG A 172 4.43 14.46 3.55
C ARG A 172 4.19 15.52 4.62
N LEU A 173 4.71 15.28 5.81
CA LEU A 173 4.68 16.22 6.91
C LEU A 173 5.79 17.27 6.71
N PRO A 174 5.57 18.52 7.16
CA PRO A 174 6.62 19.52 7.23
C PRO A 174 7.78 19.00 8.08
N LYS A 175 8.99 19.43 7.73
CA LYS A 175 10.19 19.13 8.51
C LYS A 175 10.16 19.82 9.86
#